data_AF-A0A4R7DI29-F1
#
_entry.id   AF-A0A4R7DI29-F1
#
_cell.length_a   1.000
_cell.length_b   1.000
_cell.length_c   1.000
_cell.angle_alpha   90.00
_cell.angle_beta   90.00
_cell.angle_gamma   90.00
#
_symmetry.space_group_name_H-M   'P 1'
#
loop_
_entity.id
_entity.type
_entity.pdbx_description
1 polymer ?
#
loop_
_entity_poly.entity_id
_entity_poly.type
_entity_poly.pdbx_seq_one_letter_code
_entity_poly.pdbx_strand_id
1 'polypeptide(L)'
;MSAAGIGNATAGALAADVLKNAFTNNNNKPATKGDILALSQKIERYQRVLNIPLGENGELPYFDMVTKQIVYFKNTLPFKNPKF
;
A
#
# COMPACT_ATOMS: atom_id res chain seq x y z
N MET A 1 29.04 26.35 -25.45
CA MET A 1 28.71 25.15 -24.64
C MET A 1 29.85 24.15 -24.81
N SER A 2 30.48 23.68 -23.73
CA SER A 2 31.62 22.75 -23.82
C SER A 2 31.23 21.37 -23.28
N ALA A 3 31.80 20.31 -23.85
CA ALA A 3 31.60 18.93 -23.40
C ALA A 3 32.00 18.74 -21.91
N ALA A 4 33.05 19.45 -21.46
CA ALA A 4 33.46 19.46 -20.05
C ALA A 4 32.45 20.15 -19.13
N GLY A 5 31.82 21.24 -19.57
CA GLY A 5 30.75 21.91 -18.83
C GLY A 5 29.49 21.07 -18.72
N ILE A 6 29.11 20.36 -19.80
CA ILE A 6 28.00 19.41 -19.80
C ILE A 6 28.32 18.22 -18.90
N GLY A 7 29.51 17.64 -19.02
CA GLY A 7 29.95 16.48 -18.22
C GLY A 7 30.00 16.76 -16.72
N ASN A 8 30.55 17.91 -16.31
CA ASN A 8 30.61 18.29 -14.90
C ASN A 8 29.23 18.59 -14.32
N ALA A 9 28.33 19.21 -15.09
CA ALA A 9 26.95 19.47 -14.67
C ALA A 9 26.16 18.16 -14.52
N THR A 10 26.29 17.22 -15.46
CA THR A 10 25.64 15.90 -15.39
C THR A 10 26.17 15.10 -14.20
N ALA A 11 27.48 15.07 -13.98
CA ALA A 11 28.07 14.37 -12.84
C ALA A 11 27.62 14.98 -11.49
N GLY A 12 27.59 16.31 -11.40
CA GLY A 12 27.11 17.02 -10.22
C GLY A 12 25.63 16.76 -9.92
N ALA A 13 24.78 16.75 -10.96
CA ALA A 13 23.36 16.46 -10.81
C ALA A 13 23.12 15.02 -10.32
N LEU A 14 23.81 14.04 -10.89
CA LEU A 14 23.73 12.64 -10.46
C LEU A 14 24.18 12.46 -9.00
N ALA A 15 25.29 13.10 -8.61
CA ALA A 15 25.79 13.04 -7.24
C ALA A 15 24.80 13.68 -6.24
N ALA A 16 24.21 14.83 -6.60
CA ALA A 16 23.22 15.50 -5.78
C ALA A 16 21.95 14.66 -5.58
N ASP A 17 21.46 13.99 -6.64
CA ASP A 17 20.27 13.15 -6.56
C ASP A 17 20.48 11.89 -5.70
N VAL A 18 21.67 11.26 -5.78
CA VAL A 18 22.03 10.12 -4.92
C VAL A 18 22.06 10.54 -3.46
N LEU A 19 22.71 11.66 -3.15
CA LEU A 19 22.76 12.19 -1.78
C LEU A 19 21.36 12.54 -1.27
N LYS A 20 20.56 13.23 -2.09
CA LYS A 20 19.18 13.57 -1.74
C LYS A 20 18.37 12.32 -1.43
N ASN A 21 18.45 11.28 -2.24
CA ASN A 21 17.72 10.02 -2.00
C ASN A 21 18.22 9.26 -0.76
N ALA A 22 19.53 9.28 -0.49
CA ALA A 22 20.11 8.62 0.69
C ALA A 22 19.69 9.30 2.01
N PHE A 23 19.65 10.63 2.03
CA PHE A 23 19.32 11.41 3.24
C PHE A 23 17.82 11.76 3.37
N THR A 24 17.00 11.47 2.36
CA THR A 24 15.54 11.64 2.47
C THR A 24 14.95 10.53 3.35
N ASN A 25 14.23 10.94 4.41
CA ASN A 25 13.49 10.01 5.27
C ASN A 25 12.52 9.16 4.43
N ASN A 26 12.38 7.87 4.74
CA ASN A 26 11.53 6.95 3.99
C ASN A 26 10.08 7.42 3.81
N ASN A 27 9.51 8.09 4.82
CA ASN A 27 8.13 8.63 4.75
C ASN A 27 8.01 9.85 3.83
N ASN A 28 9.12 10.48 3.48
CA ASN A 28 9.19 11.63 2.58
C ASN A 28 9.66 11.22 1.16
N LYS A 29 9.95 9.93 0.94
CA LYS A 29 10.28 9.42 -0.40
C LYS A 29 9.00 9.31 -1.24
N PRO A 30 9.05 9.66 -2.54
CA PRO A 30 7.91 9.46 -3.42
C PRO A 30 7.60 7.97 -3.54
N ALA A 31 6.32 7.61 -3.51
CA ALA A 31 5.89 6.23 -3.74
C ALA A 31 6.21 5.81 -5.18
N THR A 32 6.83 4.65 -5.34
CA THR A 32 7.06 4.05 -6.66
C THR A 32 5.79 3.37 -7.17
N LYS A 33 5.72 3.09 -8.47
CA LYS A 33 4.64 2.27 -9.04
C LYS A 33 4.59 0.88 -8.40
N GLY A 34 5.74 0.31 -8.01
CA GLY A 34 5.82 -0.96 -7.29
C GLY A 34 5.16 -0.88 -5.92
N ASP A 35 5.39 0.21 -5.18
CA ASP A 35 4.75 0.43 -3.88
C ASP A 35 3.23 0.53 -4.00
N ILE A 36 2.73 1.21 -5.03
CA ILE A 36 1.29 1.34 -5.30
C ILE A 36 0.67 -0.03 -5.63
N LEU A 37 1.34 -0.82 -6.46
CA LEU A 37 0.88 -2.18 -6.79
C LEU A 37 0.86 -3.07 -5.54
N ALA A 38 1.92 -3.03 -4.73
CA ALA A 38 2.00 -3.78 -3.48
C ALA A 38 0.89 -3.34 -2.49
N LEU A 39 0.60 -2.04 -2.41
CA LEU A 39 -0.50 -1.53 -1.60
C LEU A 39 -1.85 -2.04 -2.12
N SER A 40 -2.08 -1.98 -3.43
CA SER A 40 -3.34 -2.41 -4.05
C SER A 40 -3.63 -3.91 -3.80
N GLN A 41 -2.59 -4.74 -3.79
CA GLN A 41 -2.70 -6.18 -3.52
C GLN A 41 -3.06 -6.49 -2.06
N LYS A 42 -2.77 -5.58 -1.13
CA LYS A 42 -3.11 -5.74 0.29
C LYS A 42 -4.53 -5.29 0.63
N ILE A 43 -5.20 -4.56 -0.25
CA ILE A 43 -6.57 -4.11 -0.02
C ILE A 43 -7.52 -5.27 -0.33
N GLU A 44 -7.95 -5.96 0.71
CA GLU A 44 -8.97 -7.00 0.58
C GLU A 44 -10.34 -6.39 0.27
N ARG A 45 -11.13 -7.08 -0.57
CA ARG A 45 -12.48 -6.64 -0.93
C ARG A 45 -13.41 -6.58 0.28
N TYR A 46 -13.30 -7.54 1.19
CA TYR A 46 -14.19 -7.67 2.35
C TYR A 46 -13.43 -7.31 3.62
N GLN A 47 -13.86 -6.22 4.27
CA GLN A 47 -13.23 -5.72 5.50
C GLN A 47 -14.11 -6.03 6.70
N ARG A 48 -13.61 -6.75 7.70
CA ARG A 48 -14.41 -7.13 8.87
C ARG A 48 -14.84 -5.89 9.65
N VAL A 49 -16.13 -5.80 9.97
CA VAL A 49 -16.68 -4.70 10.77
C VAL A 49 -16.84 -5.17 12.21
N LEU A 50 -16.19 -4.48 13.15
CA LEU A 50 -16.13 -4.93 14.56
C LEU A 50 -17.24 -4.34 15.43
N ASN A 51 -17.90 -3.29 14.96
CA ASN A 51 -18.92 -2.54 15.69
C ASN A 51 -20.35 -2.80 15.18
N ILE A 52 -20.57 -3.90 14.45
CA ILE A 52 -21.89 -4.36 13.99
C ILE A 52 -22.18 -5.73 14.62
N PRO A 53 -23.42 -5.99 15.08
CA PRO A 53 -23.81 -7.30 15.59
C PRO A 53 -23.60 -8.43 14.59
N LEU A 54 -23.54 -9.66 15.10
CA LEU A 54 -23.56 -10.85 14.26
C LEU A 54 -24.90 -10.98 13.52
N GLY A 55 -24.88 -11.70 12.39
CA GLY A 55 -26.10 -12.13 11.70
C GLY A 55 -26.93 -13.10 12.57
N GLU A 56 -28.17 -13.33 12.16
CA GLU A 56 -29.12 -14.18 12.91
C GLU A 56 -28.59 -15.59 13.20
N ASN A 57 -27.69 -16.12 12.36
CA ASN A 57 -27.06 -17.43 12.56
C ASN A 57 -25.60 -17.36 13.01
N GLY A 58 -25.16 -16.21 13.56
CA GLY A 58 -23.79 -16.00 14.02
C GLY A 58 -22.81 -15.65 12.90
N GLU A 59 -23.28 -15.22 11.72
CA GLU A 59 -22.41 -14.75 10.65
C GLU A 59 -21.66 -13.47 11.03
N LEU A 60 -20.42 -13.36 10.58
CA LEU A 60 -19.59 -12.18 10.81
C LEU A 60 -19.90 -11.10 9.76
N PRO A 61 -20.06 -9.83 10.17
CA PRO A 61 -20.27 -8.73 9.23
C PRO A 61 -18.96 -8.26 8.58
N TYR A 62 -19.02 -8.04 7.26
CA TYR A 62 -17.95 -7.47 6.45
C TYR A 62 -18.50 -6.34 5.58
N PHE A 63 -17.70 -5.30 5.39
CA PHE A 63 -17.97 -4.25 4.41
C PHE A 63 -17.38 -4.66 3.06
N ASP A 64 -18.24 -4.78 2.04
CA ASP A 64 -17.80 -5.02 0.67
C ASP A 64 -17.37 -3.69 0.02
N MET A 65 -16.07 -3.57 -0.23
CA MET A 65 -15.45 -2.40 -0.83
C MET A 65 -15.88 -2.15 -2.28
N VAL A 66 -16.49 -3.12 -2.98
CA VAL A 66 -17.01 -2.95 -4.34
C VAL A 66 -18.45 -2.48 -4.34
N THR A 67 -19.34 -3.20 -3.66
CA THR A 67 -20.79 -2.91 -3.65
C THR A 67 -21.19 -1.84 -2.62
N LYS A 68 -20.29 -1.49 -1.70
CA LYS A 68 -20.49 -0.54 -0.59
C LYS A 68 -21.61 -0.94 0.37
N GLN A 69 -21.76 -2.25 0.58
CA GLN A 69 -22.80 -2.82 1.43
C GLN A 69 -22.19 -3.70 2.54
N ILE A 70 -22.94 -3.87 3.62
CA ILE A 70 -22.62 -4.85 4.65
C ILE A 70 -23.13 -6.21 4.19
N VAL A 71 -22.22 -7.18 4.15
CA VAL A 71 -22.48 -8.57 3.83
C VAL A 71 -22.08 -9.45 4.99
N TYR A 72 -22.77 -10.58 5.14
CA TYR A 72 -22.55 -11.52 6.24
C TYR A 72 -22.00 -12.83 5.69
N PHE A 73 -20.89 -13.29 6.28
CA PHE A 73 -20.28 -14.57 5.91
C PHE A 73 -20.27 -15.52 7.10
N LYS A 74 -20.61 -16.80 6.84
CA LYS A 74 -20.46 -17.86 7.83
C LYS A 74 -18.98 -18.00 8.19
N ASN A 75 -18.72 -18.28 9.46
CA ASN A 75 -17.39 -18.54 9.98
C ASN A 75 -16.90 -19.94 9.55
N THR A 76 -16.76 -20.18 8.23
CA THR A 76 -16.37 -21.48 7.66
C THR A 76 -15.08 -21.40 6.83
N LEU A 77 -14.36 -20.29 6.86
CA LEU A 77 -13.05 -20.18 6.20
C LEU A 77 -11.94 -20.35 7.24
N PRO A 78 -10.92 -21.18 6.95
CA PRO A 78 -9.68 -21.13 7.71
C PRO A 78 -9.10 -19.74 7.44
N PHE A 79 -9.15 -18.86 8.44
CA PHE A 79 -8.41 -17.61 8.37
C PHE A 79 -6.95 -18.00 8.09
N LYS A 80 -6.46 -17.63 6.92
CA LYS A 80 -5.03 -17.67 6.65
C LYS A 80 -4.44 -16.71 7.68
N ASN A 81 -3.84 -17.28 8.75
CA ASN A 81 -3.31 -16.51 9.86
C ASN A 81 -2.54 -15.30 9.31
N PRO A 82 -2.88 -14.06 9.72
CA PRO A 82 -1.95 -12.96 9.50
C PRO A 82 -0.72 -13.33 10.32
N LYS A 83 0.35 -13.73 9.63
CA LYS A 83 1.68 -13.86 10.25
C LYS A 83 2.08 -12.45 10.68
N PHE A 84 1.86 -12.15 11.95
CA PHE A 84 2.65 -11.17 12.67
C PHE A 84 3.95 -11.84 13.11
#